data_AF-A0A7X2T253-F1
#
_entry.id   AF-A0A7X2T253-F1
#
_cell.length_a   1.000
_cell.length_b   1.000
_cell.length_c   1.000
_cell.angle_alpha   90.00
_cell.angle_beta   90.00
_cell.angle_gamma   90.00
#
_symmetry.space_group_name_H-M   'P 1'
#
loop_
_entity.id
_entity.type
_entity.pdbx_description
1 polymer ?
#
loop_
_entity_poly.entity_id
_entity_poly.type
_entity_poly.pdbx_seq_one_letter_code
_entity_poly.pdbx_strand_id
1 'polypeptide(L)'
;MIGRLSELNVIYVPAVIFITVYIFRRDNVMKFISVYPYIAVFAVLFGVEMYFSKYSLKIIKQFGFVIFSSNELIENFIFITVLVFLEIISIKVLLEPRSNKAGMIFLIMSIILMIVERFLFIYEVSVFPLPVISEFILLMTSYYTVSTFKKIKNV
;
A
#
# COMPACT_ATOMS: atom_id res chain seq x y z
N MET A 1 -0.10 24.10 4.26
CA MET A 1 -0.70 23.11 3.34
C MET A 1 0.43 22.53 2.50
N ILE A 2 1.04 21.44 3.00
CA ILE A 2 2.31 20.89 2.54
C ILE A 2 2.06 19.98 1.34
N GLY A 3 2.93 20.07 0.33
CA GLY A 3 2.80 19.35 -0.92
C GLY A 3 2.89 17.85 -0.78
N ARG A 4 1.94 17.17 -1.45
CA ARG A 4 1.58 15.78 -1.22
C ARG A 4 2.47 14.84 -2.02
N LEU A 5 3.12 13.92 -1.30
CA LEU A 5 3.77 12.72 -1.83
C LEU A 5 2.76 11.56 -2.06
N SER A 6 1.44 11.82 -2.02
CA SER A 6 0.43 10.75 -1.87
C SER A 6 0.11 9.95 -3.13
N GLU A 7 0.45 10.44 -4.31
CA GLU A 7 0.02 9.83 -5.59
C GLU A 7 0.79 8.53 -5.89
N LEU A 8 2.08 8.47 -5.53
CA LEU A 8 2.86 7.24 -5.73
C LEU A 8 2.37 6.10 -4.82
N ASN A 9 1.85 6.47 -3.64
CA ASN A 9 1.41 5.52 -2.61
C ASN A 9 0.25 4.67 -3.13
N VAL A 10 -0.60 5.20 -4.01
CA VAL A 10 -1.70 4.47 -4.64
C VAL A 10 -1.21 3.28 -5.47
N ILE A 11 0.00 3.33 -6.01
CA ILE A 11 0.56 2.22 -6.79
C ILE A 11 1.45 1.33 -5.93
N TYR A 12 2.47 1.92 -5.28
CA TYR A 12 3.52 1.11 -4.68
C TYR A 12 3.01 0.37 -3.44
N VAL A 13 2.11 0.96 -2.65
CA VAL A 13 1.62 0.33 -1.42
C VAL A 13 0.84 -0.95 -1.77
N PRO A 14 -0.17 -0.91 -2.67
CA PRO A 14 -0.85 -2.14 -3.09
C PRO A 14 0.11 -3.18 -3.66
N ALA A 15 1.07 -2.78 -4.49
CA ALA A 15 2.03 -3.69 -5.08
C ALA A 15 2.89 -4.40 -4.01
N VAL A 16 3.44 -3.65 -3.05
CA VAL A 16 4.25 -4.20 -1.95
C VAL A 16 3.43 -5.14 -1.07
N ILE A 17 2.18 -4.78 -0.77
CA ILE A 17 1.26 -5.64 -0.02
C ILE A 17 1.02 -6.95 -0.79
N PHE A 18 0.69 -6.88 -2.09
CA PHE A 18 0.47 -8.08 -2.91
C PHE A 18 1.67 -9.01 -2.95
N ILE A 19 2.87 -8.47 -3.17
CA ILE A 19 4.12 -9.26 -3.17
C ILE A 19 4.33 -9.91 -1.81
N THR A 20 4.04 -9.19 -0.72
CA THR A 20 4.18 -9.71 0.64
C THR A 20 3.19 -10.83 0.93
N VAL A 21 1.91 -10.65 0.59
CA VAL A 21 0.88 -11.70 0.68
C VAL A 21 1.32 -12.93 -0.10
N TYR A 22 1.83 -12.75 -1.32
CA TYR A 22 2.30 -13.85 -2.15
C TYR A 22 3.44 -14.63 -1.48
N ILE A 23 4.46 -13.94 -0.98
CA ILE A 23 5.60 -14.58 -0.30
C ILE A 23 5.16 -15.31 0.97
N PHE A 24 4.24 -14.74 1.74
CA PHE A 24 3.74 -15.36 2.97
C PHE A 24 2.74 -16.48 2.74
N ARG A 25 2.03 -16.55 1.61
CA ARG A 25 1.06 -17.62 1.35
C ARG A 25 1.67 -19.02 1.25
N ARG A 26 2.97 -19.12 0.96
CA ARG A 26 3.75 -20.38 1.04
C ARG A 26 3.01 -21.58 0.45
N ASP A 27 2.83 -21.56 -0.87
CA ASP A 27 2.63 -22.80 -1.60
C ASP A 27 3.69 -22.87 -2.70
N ASN A 28 4.54 -23.89 -2.65
CA ASN A 28 5.67 -24.10 -3.57
C ASN A 28 5.23 -24.31 -5.04
N VAL A 29 3.93 -24.23 -5.32
CA VAL A 29 3.31 -24.59 -6.61
C VAL A 29 2.76 -23.36 -7.36
N MET A 30 2.50 -22.24 -6.67
CA MET A 30 2.03 -21.04 -7.37
C MET A 30 3.19 -20.36 -8.08
N LYS A 31 3.17 -20.38 -9.41
CA LYS A 31 4.06 -19.57 -10.23
C LYS A 31 3.72 -18.09 -9.98
N PHE A 32 4.75 -17.24 -9.84
CA PHE A 32 4.63 -15.77 -9.71
C PHE A 32 3.72 -15.12 -10.78
N ILE A 33 3.50 -15.86 -11.88
CA ILE A 33 2.54 -15.56 -12.94
C ILE A 33 1.13 -15.23 -12.45
N SER A 34 0.64 -15.82 -11.36
CA SER A 34 -0.71 -15.53 -10.85
C SER A 34 -0.85 -14.12 -10.25
N VAL A 35 0.27 -13.43 -9.97
CA VAL A 35 0.27 -12.07 -9.41
C VAL A 35 0.20 -11.00 -10.51
N TYR A 36 0.70 -11.29 -11.72
CA TYR A 36 0.71 -10.32 -12.84
C TYR A 36 -0.66 -9.75 -13.22
N PRO A 37 -1.76 -10.53 -13.26
CA PRO A 37 -3.09 -9.98 -13.56
C PRO A 37 -3.52 -8.91 -12.57
N TYR A 38 -3.23 -9.09 -11.27
CA TYR A 38 -3.56 -8.09 -10.25
C TYR A 38 -2.75 -6.81 -10.44
N ILE A 39 -1.44 -6.93 -10.66
CA ILE A 39 -0.55 -5.78 -10.93
C ILE A 39 -1.03 -5.02 -12.18
N ALA A 40 -1.42 -5.73 -13.23
CA ALA A 40 -1.94 -5.12 -14.45
C ALA A 40 -3.25 -4.35 -14.19
N VAL A 41 -4.16 -4.90 -13.39
CA VAL A 41 -5.41 -4.22 -13.00
C VAL A 41 -5.11 -2.94 -12.21
N PHE A 42 -4.19 -2.97 -11.24
CA PHE A 42 -3.79 -1.77 -10.51
C PHE A 42 -3.12 -0.71 -11.39
N ALA A 43 -2.29 -1.13 -12.34
CA ALA A 43 -1.67 -0.22 -13.30
C ALA A 43 -2.72 0.49 -14.19
N VAL A 44 -3.76 -0.24 -14.62
CA VAL A 44 -4.87 0.34 -15.39
C VAL A 44 -5.69 1.30 -14.53
N LEU A 45 -6.05 0.93 -13.30
CA LEU A 45 -6.77 1.81 -12.38
C LEU A 45 -6.02 3.13 -12.14
N PHE A 46 -4.69 3.05 -12.00
CA PHE A 46 -3.84 4.23 -11.86
C PHE A 46 -3.81 5.08 -13.14
N GLY A 47 -3.67 4.46 -14.32
CA GLY A 47 -3.73 5.19 -15.59
C GLY A 47 -5.06 5.92 -15.79
N VAL A 48 -6.16 5.32 -15.34
CA VAL A 48 -7.49 5.92 -15.32
C VAL A 48 -7.54 7.09 -14.33
N GLU A 49 -7.05 6.92 -13.11
CA GLU A 49 -6.97 7.99 -12.10
C GLU A 49 -6.20 9.20 -12.65
N MET A 50 -4.99 8.98 -13.18
CA MET A 50 -4.17 10.06 -13.78
C MET A 50 -4.88 10.80 -14.92
N TYR A 51 -5.69 10.10 -15.72
CA TYR A 51 -6.42 10.71 -16.82
C TYR A 51 -7.55 11.64 -16.33
N PHE A 52 -8.22 11.28 -15.23
CA PHE A 52 -9.32 12.06 -14.66
C PHE A 52 -8.86 13.12 -13.66
N SER A 53 -7.70 12.95 -13.03
CA SER A 53 -7.17 13.90 -12.06
C SER A 53 -6.63 15.17 -12.74
N LYS A 54 -7.23 16.31 -12.40
CA LYS A 54 -6.74 17.63 -12.83
C LYS A 54 -5.67 18.10 -11.85
N TYR A 55 -4.42 18.01 -12.28
CA TYR A 55 -3.28 18.45 -11.50
C TYR A 55 -2.99 19.92 -11.75
N SER A 56 -2.84 20.69 -10.67
CA SER A 56 -2.40 22.09 -10.70
C SER A 56 -1.04 22.20 -10.03
N LEU A 57 -0.10 22.86 -10.70
CA LEU A 57 1.21 23.15 -10.13
C LEU A 57 1.12 24.47 -9.37
N LYS A 58 1.37 24.44 -8.06
CA LYS A 58 1.58 25.66 -7.26
C LYS A 58 2.98 25.66 -6.69
N ILE A 59 3.64 26.81 -6.80
CA ILE A 59 4.97 27.03 -6.25
C ILE A 59 4.81 27.50 -4.81
N ILE A 60 5.27 26.69 -3.85
CA ILE A 60 5.29 27.06 -2.43
C ILE A 60 6.74 27.31 -2.04
N LYS A 61 7.03 28.51 -1.51
CA LYS A 61 8.40 28.94 -1.13
C LYS A 61 9.15 27.97 -0.20
N GLN A 62 8.44 27.16 0.59
CA GLN A 62 9.02 26.23 1.57
C GLN A 62 9.32 24.83 1.00
N PHE A 63 8.60 24.39 -0.04
CA PHE A 63 8.68 23.02 -0.56
C PHE A 63 8.97 22.95 -2.06
N GLY A 64 9.09 24.09 -2.74
CA GLY A 64 9.30 24.16 -4.19
C GLY A 64 8.00 23.94 -4.98
N PHE A 65 8.07 23.12 -6.03
CA PHE A 65 6.91 22.76 -6.84
C PHE A 65 6.03 21.75 -6.11
N VAL A 66 4.76 22.09 -5.95
CA VAL A 66 3.77 21.19 -5.37
C VAL A 66 2.68 20.91 -6.39
N ILE A 67 2.47 19.63 -6.65
CA ILE A 67 1.35 19.12 -7.42
C ILE A 67 0.14 19.07 -6.50
N PHE A 68 -0.92 19.79 -6.86
CA PHE A 68 -2.20 19.79 -6.19
C PHE A 68 -3.24 19.16 -7.09
N SER A 69 -3.77 18.00 -6.69
CA SER A 69 -5.00 17.47 -7.26
C SER A 69 -6.21 18.27 -6.75
N SER A 70 -7.15 18.56 -7.66
CA SER A 70 -8.40 19.23 -7.32
C SER A 70 -9.33 18.38 -6.45
N ASN A 71 -9.12 17.06 -6.37
CA ASN A 71 -10.06 16.09 -5.77
C ASN A 71 -9.40 15.13 -4.76
N GLU A 72 -8.56 15.64 -3.88
CA GLU A 72 -7.83 14.85 -2.87
C GLU A 72 -8.73 13.95 -2.00
N LEU A 73 -9.94 14.41 -1.64
CA LEU A 73 -10.87 13.58 -0.86
C LEU A 73 -11.20 12.28 -1.61
N ILE A 74 -11.50 12.38 -2.91
CA ILE A 74 -11.84 11.23 -3.74
C ILE A 74 -10.63 10.28 -3.87
N GLU A 75 -9.43 10.83 -4.04
CA GLU A 75 -8.18 10.04 -4.13
C GLU A 75 -7.92 9.26 -2.83
N ASN A 76 -8.07 9.90 -1.67
CA ASN A 76 -7.94 9.23 -0.37
C ASN A 76 -9.01 8.14 -0.18
N PHE A 77 -10.25 8.36 -0.61
CA PHE A 77 -11.31 7.35 -0.55
C PHE A 77 -11.03 6.14 -1.44
N ILE A 78 -10.54 6.36 -2.67
CA ILE A 78 -10.11 5.28 -3.58
C ILE A 78 -8.99 4.49 -2.93
N PHE A 79 -7.98 5.17 -2.38
CA PHE A 79 -6.84 4.53 -1.72
C PHE A 79 -7.27 3.66 -0.53
N ILE A 80 -8.13 4.18 0.35
CA ILE A 80 -8.68 3.41 1.48
C ILE A 80 -9.46 2.19 0.98
N THR A 81 -10.27 2.34 -0.07
CA THR A 81 -11.04 1.23 -0.66
C THR A 81 -10.12 0.09 -1.14
N VAL A 82 -9.02 0.45 -1.80
CA VAL A 82 -7.99 -0.51 -2.23
C VAL A 82 -7.35 -1.21 -1.03
N LEU A 83 -6.99 -0.46 0.03
CA LEU A 83 -6.40 -1.04 1.25
C LEU A 83 -7.35 -2.02 1.93
N VAL A 84 -8.64 -1.69 2.05
CA VAL A 84 -9.65 -2.60 2.62
C VAL A 84 -9.75 -3.89 1.81
N PHE A 85 -9.74 -3.79 0.48
CA PHE A 85 -9.77 -4.98 -0.39
C PHE A 85 -8.53 -5.87 -0.18
N LEU A 86 -7.36 -5.27 -0.08
CA LEU A 86 -6.10 -5.95 0.22
C LEU A 86 -6.09 -6.60 1.61
N GLU A 87 -6.72 -5.96 2.59
CA GLU A 87 -6.85 -6.49 3.93
C GLU A 87 -7.70 -7.76 3.94
N ILE A 88 -8.83 -7.76 3.22
CA ILE A 88 -9.68 -8.96 3.06
C ILE A 88 -8.88 -10.12 2.44
N ILE A 89 -8.09 -9.84 1.39
CA ILE A 89 -7.21 -10.84 0.77
C ILE A 89 -6.20 -11.36 1.80
N SER A 90 -5.58 -10.46 2.57
CA SER A 90 -4.57 -10.81 3.56
C SER A 90 -5.15 -11.68 4.68
N ILE A 91 -6.35 -11.37 5.16
CA ILE A 91 -7.06 -12.19 6.15
C ILE A 91 -7.38 -13.58 5.58
N LYS A 92 -7.85 -13.65 4.32
CA LYS A 92 -8.12 -14.94 3.66
C LYS A 92 -6.86 -15.81 3.59
N VAL A 93 -5.72 -15.23 3.24
CA VAL A 93 -4.43 -15.93 3.20
C VAL A 93 -3.92 -16.30 4.61
N LEU A 94 -4.17 -15.47 5.62
CA LEU A 94 -3.87 -15.80 7.01
C LEU A 94 -4.60 -17.06 7.46
N LEU A 95 -5.80 -17.36 6.95
CA LEU A 95 -6.55 -18.57 7.31
C LEU A 95 -5.98 -19.85 6.67
N GLU A 96 -5.22 -19.75 5.58
CA GLU A 96 -4.67 -20.91 4.88
C GLU A 96 -3.63 -21.67 5.75
N PRO A 97 -3.63 -23.02 5.77
CA PRO A 97 -2.83 -23.80 6.71
C PRO A 97 -1.31 -23.70 6.46
N ARG A 98 -0.89 -23.37 5.23
CA ARG A 98 0.53 -23.29 4.87
C ARG A 98 1.12 -21.89 5.02
N SER A 99 0.31 -20.85 5.23
CA SER A 99 0.81 -19.47 5.24
C SER A 99 1.71 -19.16 6.44
N ASN A 100 2.64 -18.21 6.27
CA ASN A 100 3.43 -17.65 7.36
C ASN A 100 2.53 -16.79 8.25
N LYS A 101 1.94 -17.40 9.28
CA LYS A 101 0.99 -16.75 10.19
C LYS A 101 1.56 -15.48 10.83
N ALA A 102 2.81 -15.54 11.32
CA ALA A 102 3.44 -14.40 11.98
C ALA A 102 3.63 -13.22 11.02
N GLY A 103 4.13 -13.49 9.80
CA GLY A 103 4.28 -12.46 8.76
C GLY A 103 2.94 -11.87 8.32
N MET A 104 1.91 -12.72 8.15
CA MET A 104 0.58 -12.27 7.76
C MET A 104 -0.10 -11.41 8.84
N ILE A 105 0.04 -11.75 10.13
CA ILE A 105 -0.46 -10.92 11.23
C ILE A 105 0.23 -9.55 11.21
N PHE A 106 1.54 -9.51 11.02
CA PHE A 106 2.29 -8.26 10.95
C PHE A 106 1.86 -7.39 9.76
N LEU A 107 1.63 -8.00 8.59
CA LEU A 107 1.10 -7.32 7.40
C LEU A 107 -0.30 -6.74 7.66
N ILE A 108 -1.22 -7.53 8.22
CA ILE A 108 -2.59 -7.07 8.50
C ILE A 108 -2.58 -5.87 9.46
N MET A 109 -1.80 -5.95 10.54
CA MET A 109 -1.64 -4.82 11.47
C MET A 109 -1.08 -3.57 10.77
N SER A 110 -0.17 -3.75 9.81
CA SER A 110 0.37 -2.64 9.00
C SER A 110 -0.74 -1.97 8.19
N ILE A 111 -1.59 -2.76 7.51
CA ILE A 111 -2.68 -2.25 6.67
C ILE A 111 -3.74 -1.53 7.51
N ILE A 112 -4.12 -2.08 8.66
CA ILE A 112 -5.06 -1.43 9.60
C ILE A 112 -4.51 -0.05 10.00
N LEU A 113 -3.22 0.00 10.36
CA LEU A 113 -2.60 1.26 10.78
C LEU A 113 -2.55 2.28 9.64
N MET A 114 -2.29 1.84 8.39
CA MET A 114 -2.40 2.70 7.20
C MET A 114 -3.82 3.27 7.03
N ILE A 115 -4.85 2.43 7.19
CA ILE A 115 -6.25 2.86 7.06
C ILE A 115 -6.59 3.90 8.14
N VAL A 116 -6.24 3.62 9.40
CA VAL A 116 -6.51 4.53 10.53
C VAL A 116 -5.78 5.86 10.35
N GLU A 117 -4.49 5.83 9.97
CA GLU A 117 -3.70 7.05 9.75
C GLU A 117 -4.27 7.89 8.59
N ARG A 118 -4.79 7.24 7.54
CA ARG A 118 -5.48 7.92 6.42
C ARG A 118 -6.82 8.52 6.83
N PHE A 119 -7.62 7.84 7.66
CA PHE A 119 -8.83 8.44 8.21
C PHE A 119 -8.52 9.66 9.08
N LEU A 120 -7.57 9.54 10.01
CA LEU A 120 -7.13 10.65 10.87
C LEU A 120 -6.63 11.85 10.04
N PHE A 121 -5.92 11.58 8.94
CA PHE A 121 -5.49 12.59 8.00
C PHE A 121 -6.67 13.32 7.33
N ILE A 122 -7.70 12.59 6.87
CA ILE A 122 -8.93 13.19 6.30
C ILE A 122 -9.63 14.10 7.31
N TYR A 123 -9.65 13.71 8.58
CA TYR A 123 -10.28 14.49 9.65
C TYR A 123 -9.42 15.65 10.19
N GLU A 124 -8.25 15.92 9.59
CA GLU A 124 -7.28 16.92 10.05
C GLU A 124 -6.79 16.71 11.50
N VAL A 125 -7.09 15.54 12.09
CA VAL A 125 -6.59 15.09 13.40
C VAL A 125 -5.27 14.33 13.17
N SER A 126 -4.32 14.98 12.50
CA SER A 126 -3.07 14.32 12.14
C SER A 126 -2.06 14.45 13.29
N VAL A 127 -1.66 13.32 13.90
CA VAL A 127 -0.57 13.27 14.90
C VAL A 127 0.78 13.67 14.27
N PHE A 128 0.91 13.49 12.95
CA PHE A 128 2.04 13.91 12.14
C PHE A 128 1.52 14.49 10.81
N PRO A 129 2.15 15.51 10.20
CA PRO A 129 1.66 16.16 8.97
C PRO A 129 1.57 15.23 7.74
N LEU A 130 2.10 14.01 7.84
CA LEU A 130 2.12 12.99 6.79
C LEU A 130 1.93 11.60 7.42
N PRO A 131 1.31 10.64 6.71
CA PRO A 131 1.12 9.27 7.18
C PRO A 131 2.41 8.44 7.11
N VAL A 132 3.44 8.85 7.88
CA VAL A 132 4.79 8.31 7.83
C VAL A 132 4.92 7.02 8.65
N ILE A 133 4.12 6.89 9.72
CA ILE A 133 4.26 5.79 10.66
C ILE A 133 3.91 4.48 9.96
N SER A 134 2.80 4.48 9.21
CA SER A 134 2.35 3.29 8.52
C SER A 134 3.25 2.89 7.34
N GLU A 135 3.85 3.85 6.64
CA GLU A 135 4.87 3.59 5.60
C GLU A 135 6.14 2.96 6.17
N PHE A 136 6.59 3.45 7.33
CA PHE A 136 7.75 2.88 8.02
C PHE A 136 7.47 1.43 8.45
N ILE A 137 6.27 1.16 8.96
CA ILE A 137 5.86 -0.20 9.32
C ILE A 137 5.77 -1.09 8.08
N LEU A 138 5.23 -0.60 6.96
CA LEU A 138 5.21 -1.33 5.69
C LEU A 138 6.62 -1.68 5.20
N LEU A 139 7.59 -0.76 5.36
CA LEU A 139 9.00 -1.02 5.07
C LEU A 139 9.57 -2.12 5.96
N MET A 140 9.31 -2.08 7.27
CA MET A 140 9.72 -3.15 8.19
C MET A 140 9.11 -4.50 7.81
N THR A 141 7.83 -4.51 7.43
CA THR A 141 7.13 -5.70 6.93
C THR A 141 7.82 -6.22 5.68
N SER A 142 8.13 -5.36 4.71
CA SER A 142 8.82 -5.73 3.47
C SER A 142 10.22 -6.32 3.73
N TYR A 143 10.97 -5.76 4.69
CA TYR A 143 12.27 -6.27 5.09
C TYR A 143 12.15 -7.68 5.68
N TYR A 144 11.18 -7.89 6.58
CA TYR A 144 10.89 -9.21 7.14
C TYR A 144 10.50 -10.22 6.05
N THR A 145 9.68 -9.80 5.08
CA THR A 145 9.31 -10.59 3.90
C THR A 145 10.53 -11.08 3.11
N VAL A 146 11.45 -10.17 2.77
CA VAL A 146 12.68 -10.51 2.02
C VAL A 146 13.58 -11.45 2.84
N SER A 147 13.70 -11.22 4.14
CA SER A 147 14.49 -12.08 5.03
C SER A 147 13.94 -13.51 5.10
N THR A 148 12.62 -13.66 5.05
CA THR A 148 11.93 -14.95 5.02
C THR A 148 12.16 -15.66 3.68
N PHE A 149 12.13 -14.91 2.56
CA PHE A 149 12.45 -15.45 1.24
C PHE A 149 13.90 -15.98 1.16
N LYS A 150 14.87 -15.27 1.74
CA LYS A 150 16.29 -15.66 1.68
C LYS A 150 16.60 -16.94 2.46
N LYS A 151 15.96 -17.17 3.62
CA LYS A 151 16.12 -18.43 4.39
C LYS A 151 15.70 -19.67 3.60
N ILE A 152 14.79 -19.52 2.64
CA ILE A 152 14.25 -20.63 1.86
C ILE A 152 15.23 -21.08 0.76
N LYS A 153 16.13 -20.21 0.29
CA LYS A 153 17.08 -20.54 -0.79
C LYS A 153 18.32 -21.31 -0.31
N ASN A 154 18.53 -21.39 1.01
CA ASN A 154 19.71 -22.00 1.64
C ASN A 154 19.39 -23.33 2.36
N VAL A 155 18.24 -23.95 2.06
CA VAL A 155 17.86 -25.31 2.49
C VAL A 155 17.62 -26.14 1.25
#